data_AF-A0A7Y1U0T6-F1
#
_entry.id   AF-A0A7Y1U0T6-F1
#
_cell.length_a   1.000
_cell.length_b   1.000
_cell.length_c   1.000
_cell.angle_alpha   90.00
_cell.angle_beta   90.00
_cell.angle_gamma   90.00
#
_symmetry.space_group_name_H-M   'P 1'
#
loop_
_entity.id
_entity.type
_entity.pdbx_description
1 polymer ?
#
loop_
_entity_poly.entity_id
_entity_poly.type
_entity_poly.pdbx_seq_one_letter_code
_entity_poly.pdbx_strand_id
1 'polypeptide(L)'
;MCTFAPYFAREIGEGVTVLPENVPGAGGRRGATMVYRAKPDGTTLGIYNLPGFVLPEVLGEKVDYDLRRLSWIGRLEWQPYVLLVSAASEFRNLDDVRSAAEVTFLSTGYGSSVLAASQISASRMELVDNSPVYLAGYAGTADYLVGLIRGDGNVA
;
A
#
# COMPACT_ATOMS: atom_id res chain seq x y z
N MET A 1 -5.35 1.16 -12.71
CA MET A 1 -6.56 0.61 -13.37
C MET A 1 -6.75 1.18 -14.77
N CYS A 2 -6.67 2.50 -14.97
CA CYS A 2 -6.87 3.15 -16.27
C CYS A 2 -5.90 2.65 -17.38
N THR A 3 -4.66 2.31 -17.03
CA THR A 3 -3.72 1.74 -18.01
C THR A 3 -4.04 0.28 -18.35
N PHE A 4 -4.43 -0.53 -17.37
CA PHE A 4 -4.63 -1.97 -17.55
C PHE A 4 -5.90 -2.30 -18.36
N ALA A 5 -7.01 -1.62 -18.05
CA ALA A 5 -8.32 -1.91 -18.62
C ALA A 5 -8.39 -1.94 -20.16
N PRO A 6 -7.84 -0.97 -20.92
CA PRO A 6 -7.91 -1.01 -22.37
C PRO A 6 -7.12 -2.17 -22.99
N TYR A 7 -5.98 -2.55 -22.39
CA TYR A 7 -5.24 -3.72 -22.85
C TYR A 7 -5.98 -5.01 -22.54
N PHE A 8 -6.50 -5.14 -21.31
CA PHE A 8 -7.25 -6.33 -20.91
C PHE A 8 -8.48 -6.54 -21.79
N ALA A 9 -9.24 -5.48 -22.07
CA ALA A 9 -10.40 -5.52 -22.98
C ALA A 9 -10.03 -6.04 -24.38
N ARG A 10 -8.87 -5.65 -24.91
CA ARG A 10 -8.39 -6.13 -26.21
C ARG A 10 -8.06 -7.62 -26.20
N GLU A 11 -7.45 -8.12 -25.13
CA GLU A 11 -7.01 -9.52 -25.06
C GLU A 11 -8.15 -10.51 -24.79
N ILE A 12 -9.21 -10.10 -24.11
CA ILE A 12 -10.36 -10.98 -23.78
C ILE A 12 -11.38 -11.14 -24.93
N GLY A 13 -11.28 -10.32 -25.97
CA GLY A 13 -12.05 -10.47 -27.21
C GLY A 13 -12.85 -9.23 -27.61
N GLU A 14 -13.23 -9.19 -28.89
CA GLU A 14 -14.05 -8.11 -29.45
C GLU A 14 -15.42 -8.02 -28.76
N GLY A 15 -15.88 -6.81 -28.48
CA GLY A 15 -17.19 -6.55 -27.88
C GLY A 15 -17.24 -6.56 -26.34
N VAL A 16 -16.13 -6.82 -25.65
CA VAL A 16 -16.07 -6.73 -24.19
C VAL A 16 -15.64 -5.33 -23.74
N THR A 17 -16.45 -4.67 -22.93
CA THR A 17 -16.11 -3.39 -22.29
C THR A 17 -15.63 -3.65 -20.87
N VAL A 18 -14.40 -3.23 -20.56
CA VAL A 18 -13.87 -3.23 -19.20
C VAL A 18 -14.03 -1.83 -18.63
N LEU A 19 -14.87 -1.68 -17.59
CA LEU A 19 -15.13 -0.40 -16.93
C LEU A 19 -14.31 -0.27 -15.64
N PRO A 20 -13.29 0.60 -15.58
CA PRO A 20 -12.60 0.91 -14.34
C PRO A 20 -13.53 1.62 -13.35
N GLU A 21 -13.69 1.05 -12.16
CA GLU A 21 -14.38 1.72 -11.04
C GLU A 21 -13.40 1.86 -9.86
N ASN A 22 -13.19 3.10 -9.41
CA ASN A 22 -12.43 3.35 -8.18
C ASN A 22 -13.41 3.37 -6.99
N VAL A 23 -13.21 2.45 -6.05
CA VAL A 23 -14.01 2.34 -4.83
C VAL A 23 -13.15 2.78 -3.63
N PRO A 24 -13.09 4.09 -3.31
CA PRO A 24 -12.22 4.60 -2.26
C PRO A 24 -12.68 4.19 -0.84
N GLY A 25 -11.83 4.32 0.17
CA GLY A 25 -12.24 4.21 1.58
C GLY A 25 -11.86 2.91 2.29
N ALA A 26 -11.70 3.03 3.62
CA ALA A 26 -11.24 1.97 4.52
C ALA A 26 -9.96 1.26 4.06
N GLY A 27 -8.99 2.01 3.49
CA GLY A 27 -7.75 1.42 2.96
C GLY A 27 -7.94 0.45 1.78
N GLY A 28 -9.06 0.57 1.05
CA GLY A 28 -9.42 -0.33 -0.05
C GLY A 28 -10.35 -1.48 0.35
N ARG A 29 -10.56 -1.70 1.66
CA ARG A 29 -11.40 -2.80 2.17
C ARG A 29 -12.82 -2.76 1.61
N ARG A 30 -13.38 -1.56 1.34
CA ARG A 30 -14.72 -1.43 0.75
C ARG A 30 -14.79 -2.06 -0.65
N GLY A 31 -13.78 -1.82 -1.49
CA GLY A 31 -13.68 -2.44 -2.81
C GLY A 31 -13.45 -3.95 -2.71
N ALA A 32 -12.59 -4.40 -1.79
CA ALA A 32 -12.39 -5.83 -1.56
C ALA A 32 -13.68 -6.56 -1.13
N THR A 33 -14.44 -5.98 -0.20
CA THR A 33 -15.73 -6.52 0.24
C THR A 33 -16.77 -6.52 -0.88
N MET A 34 -16.79 -5.49 -1.73
CA MET A 34 -17.69 -5.43 -2.88
C MET A 34 -17.43 -6.61 -3.84
N VAL A 35 -16.17 -6.84 -4.22
CA VAL A 35 -15.79 -7.94 -5.11
C VAL A 35 -16.05 -9.29 -4.44
N TYR A 36 -15.74 -9.44 -3.15
CA TYR A 36 -16.00 -10.66 -2.39
C TYR A 36 -17.49 -11.04 -2.33
N ARG A 37 -18.38 -10.04 -2.31
CA ARG A 37 -19.85 -10.24 -2.29
C ARG A 37 -20.47 -10.29 -3.70
N ALA A 38 -19.70 -10.05 -4.75
CA ALA A 38 -20.20 -10.06 -6.11
C ALA A 38 -20.59 -11.48 -6.57
N LYS A 39 -21.38 -11.55 -7.65
CA LYS A 39 -21.69 -12.84 -8.28
C LYS A 39 -20.39 -13.44 -8.84
N PRO A 40 -20.12 -14.74 -8.63
CA PRO A 40 -18.93 -15.40 -9.16
C PRO A 40 -19.10 -15.77 -10.64
N ASP A 41 -19.49 -14.81 -11.49
CA ASP A 41 -19.76 -15.00 -12.92
C ASP A 41 -18.64 -14.44 -13.83
N GLY A 42 -17.56 -13.93 -13.24
CA GLY A 42 -16.39 -13.39 -13.96
C GLY A 42 -16.56 -11.95 -14.44
N THR A 43 -17.68 -11.28 -14.16
CA THR A 43 -17.93 -9.90 -14.61
C THR A 43 -17.44 -8.83 -13.63
N THR A 44 -17.17 -9.22 -12.38
CA THR A 44 -16.61 -8.33 -11.34
C THR A 44 -15.21 -8.78 -10.98
N LEU A 45 -14.22 -7.93 -11.24
CA LEU A 45 -12.80 -8.19 -10.99
C LEU A 45 -12.24 -7.15 -10.02
N GLY A 46 -11.39 -7.60 -9.10
CA GLY A 46 -10.66 -6.73 -8.19
C GLY A 46 -9.16 -6.73 -8.48
N ILE A 47 -8.54 -5.55 -8.38
CA ILE A 47 -7.09 -5.41 -8.35
C ILE A 47 -6.68 -5.16 -6.90
N TYR A 48 -5.82 -6.02 -6.37
CA TYR A 48 -5.48 -6.03 -4.95
C TYR A 48 -4.00 -5.74 -4.74
N ASN A 49 -3.70 -4.73 -3.90
CA ASN A 49 -2.42 -4.64 -3.21
C ASN A 49 -2.44 -5.61 -2.01
N LEU A 50 -2.10 -6.88 -2.27
CA LEU A 50 -2.27 -8.00 -1.33
C LEU A 50 -1.82 -7.72 0.11
N PRO A 51 -0.60 -7.20 0.37
CA PRO A 51 -0.16 -6.88 1.74
C PRO A 51 -1.17 -6.01 2.51
N GLY A 52 -1.76 -4.99 1.88
CA GLY A 52 -2.73 -4.10 2.53
C GLY A 52 -4.06 -4.77 2.88
N PHE A 53 -4.40 -5.88 2.21
CA PHE A 53 -5.62 -6.64 2.48
C PHE A 53 -5.42 -7.77 3.48
N VAL A 54 -4.19 -8.29 3.61
CA VAL A 54 -3.85 -9.36 4.57
C VAL A 54 -3.59 -8.79 5.97
N LEU A 55 -2.91 -7.65 6.07
CA LEU A 55 -2.53 -7.06 7.36
C LEU A 55 -3.68 -6.89 8.36
N PRO A 56 -4.87 -6.40 7.98
CA PRO A 56 -5.97 -6.25 8.93
C PRO A 56 -6.38 -7.56 9.60
N GLU A 57 -6.48 -8.66 8.83
CA GLU A 57 -6.79 -9.99 9.37
C GLU A 57 -5.70 -10.47 10.34
N VAL A 58 -4.43 -10.27 9.99
CA VAL A 58 -3.27 -10.64 10.82
C VAL A 58 -3.23 -9.84 12.12
N LEU A 59 -3.63 -8.57 12.07
CA LEU A 59 -3.69 -7.66 13.23
C LEU A 59 -4.97 -7.86 14.07
N GLY A 60 -5.83 -8.82 13.72
CA GLY A 60 -7.07 -9.10 14.45
C GLY A 60 -8.18 -8.08 14.21
N GLU A 61 -8.05 -7.24 13.18
CA GLU A 61 -9.11 -6.33 12.76
C GLU A 61 -10.27 -7.10 12.11
N LYS A 62 -11.50 -6.63 12.33
CA LYS A 62 -12.67 -7.19 11.67
C LYS A 62 -12.70 -6.74 10.20
N VAL A 63 -12.69 -7.71 9.28
CA VAL A 63 -12.89 -7.51 7.84
C VAL A 63 -14.12 -8.26 7.35
N ASP A 64 -14.71 -7.78 6.26
CA ASP A 64 -15.92 -8.34 5.64
C ASP A 64 -15.63 -9.15 4.36
N TYR A 65 -14.38 -9.56 4.16
CA TYR A 65 -13.91 -10.41 3.05
C TYR A 65 -13.07 -11.57 3.59
N ASP A 66 -12.93 -12.64 2.79
CA ASP A 66 -11.98 -13.73 3.03
C ASP A 66 -11.17 -13.94 1.74
N LEU A 67 -9.89 -13.56 1.78
CA LEU A 67 -9.00 -13.63 0.61
C LEU A 67 -8.76 -15.06 0.10
N ARG A 68 -9.00 -16.08 0.94
CA ARG A 68 -8.85 -17.51 0.58
C ARG A 68 -10.02 -18.01 -0.26
N ARG A 69 -11.13 -17.26 -0.28
CA ARG A 69 -12.36 -17.60 -1.02
C ARG A 69 -12.49 -16.85 -2.35
N LEU A 70 -11.51 -16.02 -2.69
CA LEU A 70 -11.41 -15.37 -4.00
C LEU A 70 -10.72 -16.30 -5.01
N SER A 71 -11.11 -16.18 -6.28
CA SER A 71 -10.42 -16.84 -7.40
C SER A 71 -9.31 -15.92 -7.93
N TRP A 72 -8.06 -16.32 -7.77
CA TRP A 72 -6.89 -15.55 -8.21
C TRP A 72 -6.53 -15.87 -9.65
N ILE A 73 -6.52 -14.84 -10.51
CA ILE A 73 -6.19 -14.98 -11.95
C ILE A 73 -4.68 -14.88 -12.17
N GLY A 74 -4.03 -13.89 -11.56
CA GLY A 74 -2.60 -13.66 -11.74
C GLY A 74 -2.09 -12.40 -11.05
N ARG A 75 -0.77 -12.23 -11.06
CA ARG A 75 -0.08 -11.05 -10.52
C ARG A 75 0.19 -10.06 -11.66
N LEU A 76 -0.36 -8.84 -11.54
CA LEU A 76 -0.18 -7.79 -12.54
C LEU A 76 1.18 -7.09 -12.43
N GLU A 77 1.67 -6.89 -11.22
CA GLU A 77 2.92 -6.21 -10.95
C GLU A 77 3.60 -6.77 -9.71
N TRP A 78 4.90 -6.49 -9.60
CA TRP A 78 5.63 -6.63 -8.35
C TRP A 78 6.50 -5.39 -8.14
N GLN A 79 6.35 -4.77 -6.97
CA GLN A 79 7.10 -3.60 -6.57
C GLN A 79 7.86 -3.88 -5.27
N PRO A 80 9.18 -3.66 -5.23
CA PRO A 80 9.90 -3.63 -3.96
C PRO A 80 9.51 -2.36 -3.17
N TYR A 81 9.44 -2.48 -1.85
CA TYR A 81 9.45 -1.31 -0.98
C TYR A 81 10.86 -0.72 -0.96
N VAL A 82 10.94 0.60 -1.04
CA VAL A 82 12.19 1.35 -0.96
C VAL A 82 12.05 2.39 0.14
N LEU A 83 13.13 2.59 0.89
CA LEU A 83 13.23 3.69 1.86
C LEU A 83 13.73 4.93 1.11
N LEU A 84 13.05 6.04 1.32
CA LEU A 84 13.35 7.31 0.69
C LEU A 84 13.68 8.34 1.77
N VAL A 85 14.63 9.21 1.45
CA VAL A 85 14.98 10.39 2.26
C VAL A 85 14.95 11.62 1.37
N SER A 86 14.73 12.80 1.96
CA SER A 86 14.84 14.06 1.21
C SER A 86 16.26 14.22 0.66
N ALA A 87 16.40 14.81 -0.54
CA ALA A 87 17.72 15.13 -1.08
C ALA A 87 18.51 16.12 -0.19
N ALA A 88 17.78 16.93 0.58
CA ALA A 88 18.32 17.85 1.58
C ALA A 88 18.64 17.18 2.92
N SER A 89 18.35 15.89 3.09
CA SER A 89 18.61 15.14 4.32
C SER A 89 20.11 14.98 4.59
N GLU A 90 20.44 14.86 5.87
CA GLU A 90 21.77 14.44 6.32
C GLU A 90 22.02 12.94 6.09
N PHE A 91 20.96 12.14 5.93
CA PHE A 91 21.06 10.71 5.66
C PHE A 91 21.55 10.45 4.23
N ARG A 92 22.71 9.79 4.10
CA ARG A 92 23.34 9.40 2.84
C ARG A 92 23.35 7.89 2.63
N ASN A 93 23.22 7.13 3.70
CA ASN A 93 23.22 5.69 3.70
C ASN A 93 22.32 5.15 4.84
N LEU A 94 22.16 3.82 4.91
CA LEU A 94 21.33 3.18 5.93
C LEU A 94 21.92 3.29 7.35
N ASP A 95 23.24 3.40 7.49
CA ASP A 95 23.88 3.52 8.79
C ASP A 95 23.60 4.89 9.42
N ASP A 96 23.50 5.95 8.62
CA ASP A 96 23.07 7.27 9.11
C ASP A 96 21.67 7.20 9.70
N VAL A 97 20.74 6.47 9.06
CA VAL A 97 19.37 6.27 9.55
C VAL A 97 19.36 5.45 10.83
N ARG A 98 20.18 4.39 10.93
CA ARG A 98 20.32 3.56 12.14
C ARG A 98 20.89 4.32 13.33
N SER A 99 21.80 5.26 13.05
CA SER A 99 22.50 6.07 14.04
C SER A 99 21.67 7.27 14.52
N ALA A 100 20.59 7.59 13.82
CA ALA A 100 19.77 8.75 14.13
C ALA A 100 19.08 8.60 15.49
N ALA A 101 19.10 9.68 16.28
CA ALA A 101 18.45 9.71 17.58
C ALA A 101 16.93 9.60 17.49
N GLU A 102 16.35 10.14 16.41
CA GLU A 102 14.92 10.05 16.10
C GLU A 102 14.75 9.84 14.61
N VAL A 103 13.82 8.95 14.22
CA VAL A 103 13.44 8.73 12.83
C VAL A 103 11.93 8.90 12.70
N THR A 104 11.53 9.87 11.87
CA THR A 104 10.12 10.07 11.52
C THR A 104 9.82 9.46 10.14
N PHE A 105 9.03 8.39 10.13
CA PHE A 105 8.50 7.74 8.95
C PHE A 105 7.20 8.40 8.49
N LEU A 106 7.17 8.82 7.25
CA LEU A 106 5.96 9.30 6.59
C LEU A 106 5.22 8.12 6.00
N SER A 107 3.91 8.04 6.23
CA SER A 107 3.10 6.93 5.72
C SER A 107 1.70 7.39 5.34
N THR A 108 0.96 6.51 4.68
CA THR A 108 -0.46 6.74 4.41
C THR A 108 -1.29 6.50 5.67
N GLY A 109 -2.24 5.57 5.65
CA GLY A 109 -3.12 5.30 6.79
C GLY A 109 -2.67 4.14 7.68
N TYR A 110 -3.26 4.05 8.87
CA TYR A 110 -3.27 2.83 9.68
C TYR A 110 -3.85 1.65 8.87
N GLY A 111 -3.16 0.50 8.93
CA GLY A 111 -3.48 -0.68 8.12
C GLY A 111 -2.99 -0.61 6.66
N SER A 112 -2.28 0.45 6.26
CA SER A 112 -1.62 0.49 4.95
C SER A 112 -0.40 -0.42 4.90
N SER A 113 -0.09 -0.93 3.71
CA SER A 113 1.11 -1.74 3.51
C SER A 113 2.40 -0.94 3.65
N VAL A 114 2.37 0.37 3.36
CA VAL A 114 3.50 1.29 3.59
C VAL A 114 3.80 1.40 5.08
N LEU A 115 2.79 1.61 5.94
CA LEU A 115 3.00 1.70 7.38
C LEU A 115 3.62 0.43 7.95
N ALA A 116 3.11 -0.73 7.55
CA ALA A 116 3.68 -2.00 7.96
C ALA A 116 5.11 -2.18 7.44
N ALA A 117 5.39 -1.77 6.20
CA ALA A 117 6.75 -1.80 5.66
C ALA A 117 7.70 -0.87 6.44
N SER A 118 7.27 0.33 6.83
CA SER A 118 8.04 1.23 7.69
C SER A 118 8.32 0.62 9.05
N GLN A 119 7.32 0.00 9.69
CA GLN A 119 7.48 -0.67 10.99
C GLN A 119 8.43 -1.87 10.92
N ILE A 120 8.31 -2.69 9.88
CA ILE A 120 9.24 -3.80 9.62
C ILE A 120 10.65 -3.24 9.39
N SER A 121 10.77 -2.17 8.60
CA SER A 121 12.07 -1.55 8.32
C SER A 121 12.71 -1.00 9.59
N ALA A 122 11.96 -0.30 10.43
CA ALA A 122 12.42 0.17 11.73
C ALA A 122 12.87 -0.99 12.64
N SER A 123 12.10 -2.09 12.68
CA SER A 123 12.49 -3.30 13.41
C SER A 123 13.79 -3.91 12.89
N ARG A 124 13.98 -3.98 11.57
CA ARG A 124 15.21 -4.52 10.95
C ARG A 124 16.41 -3.59 11.07
N MET A 125 16.17 -2.31 11.35
CA MET A 125 17.21 -1.31 11.62
C MET A 125 17.46 -1.13 13.12
N GLU A 126 16.84 -1.96 13.98
CA GLU A 126 16.97 -1.88 15.45
C GLU A 126 16.57 -0.51 16.02
N LEU A 127 15.70 0.20 15.29
CA LEU A 127 15.22 1.53 15.68
C LEU A 127 14.09 1.49 16.70
N VAL A 128 13.51 0.31 16.99
CA VAL A 128 12.31 0.18 17.84
C VAL A 128 12.52 0.80 19.22
N ASP A 129 13.72 0.61 19.78
CA ASP A 129 14.09 1.16 21.09
C ASP A 129 14.27 2.69 21.06
N ASN A 130 14.55 3.25 19.87
CA ASN A 130 14.63 4.69 19.63
C ASN A 130 13.26 5.32 19.35
N SER A 131 12.16 4.58 19.56
CA SER A 131 10.77 5.08 19.48
C SER A 131 10.47 5.88 18.19
N PRO A 132 10.57 5.24 17.01
CA PRO A 132 10.40 5.94 15.74
C PRO A 132 8.98 6.48 15.62
N VAL A 133 8.86 7.68 15.07
CA VAL A 133 7.57 8.35 14.88
C VAL A 133 7.00 7.91 13.53
N TYR A 134 5.72 7.55 13.50
CA TYR A 134 5.01 7.22 12.26
C TYR A 134 3.97 8.31 11.97
N LEU A 135 4.32 9.26 11.11
CA LEU A 135 3.42 10.31 10.66
C LEU A 135 2.50 9.77 9.56
N ALA A 136 1.39 9.17 10.00
CA ALA A 136 0.31 8.69 9.15
C ALA A 136 -0.73 9.79 8.88
N GLY A 137 -1.37 9.76 7.71
CA GLY A 137 -2.47 10.67 7.36
C GLY A 137 -2.47 11.16 5.91
N TYR A 138 -1.43 10.84 5.13
CA TYR A 138 -1.36 11.22 3.72
C TYR A 138 -2.33 10.37 2.88
N ALA A 139 -3.02 10.99 1.91
CA ALA A 139 -4.03 10.31 1.11
C ALA A 139 -3.43 9.34 0.07
N GLY A 140 -2.13 9.47 -0.21
CA GLY A 140 -1.39 8.54 -1.05
C GLY A 140 0.11 8.84 -1.09
N THR A 141 0.84 8.06 -1.89
CA THR A 141 2.30 8.19 -2.03
C THR A 141 2.77 9.54 -2.52
N ALA A 142 2.09 10.11 -3.52
CA ALA A 142 2.45 11.43 -4.03
C ALA A 142 2.42 12.50 -2.93
N ASP A 143 1.44 12.44 -2.02
CA ASP A 143 1.28 13.43 -0.96
C ASP A 143 2.38 13.34 0.09
N TYR A 144 2.71 12.12 0.56
CA TYR A 144 3.77 11.99 1.58
C TYR A 144 5.16 12.23 1.01
N LEU A 145 5.39 12.00 -0.29
CA LEU A 145 6.66 12.38 -0.93
C LEU A 145 6.85 13.89 -0.94
N VAL A 146 5.77 14.65 -1.15
CA VAL A 146 5.82 16.12 -1.00
C VAL A 146 6.07 16.48 0.46
N GLY A 147 5.47 15.78 1.42
CA GLY A 147 5.76 15.94 2.85
C GLY A 147 7.23 15.66 3.20
N LEU A 148 7.83 14.61 2.64
CA LEU A 148 9.25 14.28 2.79
C LEU A 148 10.14 15.41 2.27
N ILE A 149 9.81 15.98 1.10
CA ILE A 149 10.55 17.11 0.53
C ILE A 149 10.44 18.36 1.42
N ARG A 150 9.27 18.61 2.02
CA ARG A 150 9.05 19.72 2.95
C ARG A 150 9.75 19.54 4.29
N GLY A 151 10.08 18.30 4.67
CA GLY A 151 10.67 17.97 5.97
C GLY A 151 9.64 17.66 7.05
N ASP A 152 8.42 17.26 6.69
CA ASP A 152 7.40 16.78 7.64
C ASP A 152 7.88 15.50 8.38
N GLY A 153 8.84 14.79 7.78
CA GLY A 153 9.55 13.65 8.35
C GLY A 153 10.85 13.41 7.57
N ASN A 154 11.63 12.40 7.98
CA ASN A 154 12.99 12.21 7.48
C ASN A 154 13.10 10.97 6.58
N VAL A 155 12.17 10.02 6.71
CA VAL A 155 12.15 8.75 5.97
C VAL A 155 10.73 8.46 5.45
N ALA A 156 10.58 7.87 4.27
CA ALA A 156 9.30 7.41 3.71
C ALA A 156 9.42 6.09 2.96
#